data_AF-X0SCN4-F1
#
_entry.id   AF-X0SCN4-F1
#
_cell.length_a   1.000
_cell.length_b   1.000
_cell.length_c   1.000
_cell.angle_alpha   90.00
_cell.angle_beta   90.00
_cell.angle_gamma   90.00
#
_symmetry.space_group_name_H-M   'P 1'
#
loop_
_entity.id
_entity.type
_entity.pdbx_description
1 polymer ?
#
loop_
_entity_poly.entity_id
_entity_poly.type
_entity_poly.pdbx_seq_one_letter_code
_entity_poly.pdbx_strand_id
1 'polypeptide(L)' 'MCMFCWRYVYNYRCEAYPKGIPEEILTGEHDHTKPYEGDNDIQFEPIEET' A
#
# COMPACT_ATOMS: atom_id res chain seq x y z
N MET A 1 -5.44 4.88 -1.21
CA MET A 1 -4.28 5.41 -1.98
C MET A 1 -3.05 5.34 -1.09
N CYS A 2 -1.90 4.90 -1.62
CA CYS A 2 -0.69 4.55 -0.84
C CYS A 2 -0.21 5.67 0.12
N MET A 3 -0.20 6.92 -0.34
CA MET A 3 0.28 8.07 0.44
C MET A 3 -0.52 8.38 1.72
N PHE A 4 -1.72 7.81 1.84
CA PHE A 4 -2.56 7.93 3.03
C PHE A 4 -2.48 6.69 3.94
N CYS A 5 -1.61 5.73 3.62
CA CYS A 5 -1.38 4.54 4.45
C CYS A 5 -0.29 4.85 5.47
N TRP A 6 -0.50 4.53 6.75
CA TRP A 6 0.54 4.76 7.77
C TRP A 6 1.80 3.91 7.54
N ARG A 7 1.67 2.79 6.80
CA ARG A 7 2.78 1.88 6.47
C ARG A 7 3.60 2.32 5.26
N TYR A 8 3.20 3.39 4.56
CA TYR A 8 3.89 3.84 3.35
C TYR A 8 5.25 4.46 3.69
N VAL A 9 6.29 4.03 2.96
CA VAL A 9 7.64 4.59 3.04
C VAL A 9 8.08 5.15 1.68
N TYR A 10 9.09 6.02 1.70
CA TYR A 10 9.63 6.65 0.49
C TYR A 10 10.14 5.61 -0.53
N ASN A 11 10.18 5.99 -1.82
CA ASN A 11 10.49 5.11 -2.97
C ASN A 11 9.45 4.01 -3.22
N TYR A 12 8.15 4.30 -3.10
CA TYR A 12 7.08 3.38 -3.46
C TYR A 12 7.17 2.03 -2.75
N ARG A 13 7.40 2.04 -1.43
CA ARG A 13 7.55 0.82 -0.63
C ARG A 13 6.66 0.89 0.61
N CYS A 14 6.38 -0.26 1.19
CA CYS A 14 5.74 -0.40 2.49
C CYS A 14 6.09 -1.77 3.09
N GLU A 15 5.56 -2.09 4.27
CA GLU A 15 5.78 -3.39 4.91
C GLU A 15 5.19 -4.56 4.10
N ALA A 16 4.04 -4.35 3.45
CA ALA A 16 3.45 -5.32 2.53
C ALA A 16 4.35 -5.55 1.29
N TYR A 17 5.04 -4.50 0.83
CA TYR A 17 5.86 -4.53 -0.38
C TYR A 17 7.26 -3.92 -0.15
N PRO A 18 8.16 -4.62 0.56
CA PRO A 18 9.48 -4.08 0.93
C PRO A 18 10.41 -3.88 -0.27
N LYS A 19 10.11 -4.52 -1.40
CA LYS A 19 10.86 -4.41 -2.66
C LYS A 19 10.27 -3.40 -3.65
N GLY A 20 9.07 -2.89 -3.40
CA GLY A 20 8.36 -1.97 -4.29
C GLY A 20 6.89 -2.36 -4.42
N ILE A 21 6.01 -1.38 -4.29
CA ILE A 21 4.56 -1.51 -4.46
C ILE A 21 4.26 -1.71 -5.96
N PRO A 22 3.40 -2.68 -6.34
CA PRO A 22 2.96 -2.90 -7.70
C PRO A 22 2.39 -1.63 -8.36
N GLU A 23 2.60 -1.49 -9.67
CA GLU A 23 2.16 -0.31 -10.43
C GLU A 23 0.63 -0.19 -10.41
N GLU A 24 -0.09 -1.30 -10.51
CA GLU A 24 -1.55 -1.41 -10.47
C GLU A 24 -2.14 -0.83 -9.18
N ILE A 25 -1.40 -1.00 -8.07
CA ILE A 25 -1.76 -0.46 -6.77
C ILE A 25 -1.42 1.05 -6.68
N LEU A 26 -0.32 1.48 -7.30
CA LEU A 26 0.11 2.89 -7.32
C LEU A 26 -0.77 3.76 -8.23
N THR A 27 -1.19 3.23 -9.38
CA THR A 27 -2.05 3.91 -10.36
C THR A 27 -3.52 3.87 -9.97
N GLY A 28 -3.89 3.00 -9.02
CA GLY A 28 -5.26 2.80 -8.58
C GLY A 28 -6.09 1.91 -9.51
N GLU A 29 -5.44 1.18 -10.43
CA GLU A 29 -6.06 0.12 -11.23
C GLU A 29 -6.59 -1.01 -10.33
N HIS A 30 -5.86 -1.32 -9.26
CA HIS A 30 -6.35 -2.14 -8.16
C HIS A 30 -6.70 -1.28 -6.95
N ASP A 31 -7.86 -1.57 -6.35
CA ASP A 31 -8.30 -0.92 -5.12
C ASP A 31 -7.36 -1.31 -3.98
N HIS A 32 -6.54 -0.34 -3.57
CA HIS A 32 -5.53 -0.47 -2.53
C HIS A 32 -6.07 -0.98 -1.17
N THR A 33 -7.40 -0.93 -0.94
CA THR A 33 -8.04 -1.43 0.30
C THR A 33 -8.42 -2.91 0.24
N LYS A 34 -8.21 -3.57 -0.90
CA LYS A 34 -8.48 -4.99 -1.10
C LYS A 34 -7.18 -5.80 -1.08
N PRO A 35 -7.25 -7.08 -0.66
CA PRO A 35 -6.11 -7.98 -0.77
C PRO A 35 -5.54 -8.02 -2.18
N TYR A 36 -4.23 -8.14 -2.30
CA TYR A 36 -3.53 -8.25 -3.57
C TYR A 36 -2.34 -9.21 -3.48
N GLU A 37 -1.93 -9.75 -4.62
CA GLU A 37 -0.85 -10.73 -4.66
C GLU A 37 0.45 -10.16 -4.08
N GLY A 38 1.00 -10.87 -3.08
CA GLY A 38 2.27 -10.50 -2.47
C GLY A 38 2.16 -9.44 -1.37
N ASP A 39 0.96 -9.10 -0.90
CA ASP A 39 0.74 -8.15 0.21
C ASP A 39 1.17 -8.68 1.60
N ASN A 40 1.63 -9.94 1.69
CA ASN A 40 2.06 -10.59 2.93
C ASN A 40 0.98 -10.54 4.04
N ASP A 41 -0.31 -10.60 3.66
CA ASP A 41 -1.46 -10.48 4.57
C ASP A 41 -1.56 -9.11 5.29
N ILE A 42 -0.78 -8.13 4.86
CA ILE A 42 -0.77 -6.77 5.41
C ILE A 42 -1.66 -5.88 4.55
N GLN A 43 -2.76 -5.41 5.13
CA GLN A 43 -3.73 -4.56 4.44
C GLN A 43 -3.50 -3.06 4.69
N PHE A 44 -4.19 -2.24 3.89
CA PHE A 44 -4.20 -0.80 4.04
C PHE A 44 -4.75 -0.37 5.39
N GLU A 45 -4.05 0.55 6.03
CA GLU A 45 -4.50 1.20 7.25
C GLU A 45 -4.30 2.72 7.08
N PRO A 46 -5.38 3.52 7.10
CA PRO A 46 -5.29 4.96 6.87
C PRO A 46 -4.51 5.64 8.00
N ILE A 47 -3.85 6.75 7.68
CA ILE A 47 -3.33 7.68 8.70
C ILE A 47 -4.52 8.20 9.50
N GLU A 48 -4.53 8.00 10.82
CA GLU A 48 -5.56 8.60 11.67
C GLU A 48 -5.44 10.13 11.63
N GLU A 49 -6.53 10.82 11.30
CA GLU A 49 -6.64 12.27 11.51
C GLU A 49 -6.90 12.51 13.00
N THR A 50 -5.88 12.99 13.72
CA THR A 50 -6.00 13.48 15.09
C THR A 50 -6.66 14.86 15.15
#